data_AF-A0AAD6MRY4-F1
#
_entry.id   AF-A0AAD6MRY4-F1
#
_cell.length_a   1.000
_cell.length_b   1.000
_cell.length_c   1.000
_cell.angle_alpha   90.00
_cell.angle_beta   90.00
_cell.angle_gamma   90.00
#
_symmetry.space_group_name_H-M   'P 1'
#
loop_
_entity.id
_entity.type
_entity.pdbx_description
1 polymer ?
#
loop_
_entity_poly.entity_id
_entity_poly.type
_entity_poly.pdbx_seq_one_letter_code
_entity_poly.pdbx_strand_id
1 'polypeptide(L)'
;MSNTNHRQVMGKSRNVIDANERVLPVSGMPTLRDFGMVLVRALYMILQMISLGYLLERYVLELDTITSSPTISEKPRSNSCVDTQTRTLAETSVLSDAVASHSDQFLSPPEPDTPLGHYSPYAGQLSPVNHSSLSSSPPFSHSSNASSEFDGFQGIRELPNLDEHEACLMRYFVVELAPWFDICDGERNFACTVPLRARTCPPLLNAIYTASARHLSRIKKHWDGNQVHYGGKALPNLTPETAIHYHNECIAHFVSISDHSREAQDENLLAAAVILRFYEEVDFPSMGQDTESALRGIQIFLDAQIMSAVTGYGLRHATYWIAIRQEITTAFSKQRTFRLPLGPCEPYRSFEPADDYVWADRLVIHCADVLQYCYGSEEEELSGDRYHASSMGMGILHQRNASGPDMRIARYEELVAFETLWNELGPPSFKPIYSREPDRSRGEVFPELWYLNNCHVAGLQFLELARILLTVYNPKLPRLGPSQRTAMRSVDQKVRSIVLRLCGIALSNQHSPPGLVTASVAIGMCGDRFTERFEQEALLGVLIKLADEHAYPTWTVQESLKVAWGWEGCGSE
;
A
#
# COMPACT_ATOMS: atom_id res chain seq x y z
N MET A 1 31.10 -82.34 -21.86
CA MET A 1 29.71 -82.63 -22.29
C MET A 1 29.14 -81.36 -22.90
N SER A 2 28.81 -81.43 -24.20
CA SER A 2 28.01 -80.55 -25.09
C SER A 2 28.01 -79.02 -24.87
N ASN A 3 28.53 -78.19 -25.80
CA ASN A 3 27.86 -77.59 -26.99
C ASN A 3 26.48 -76.99 -26.65
N THR A 4 26.08 -75.74 -26.94
CA THR A 4 26.29 -74.78 -28.05
C THR A 4 25.47 -73.51 -27.63
N ASN A 5 25.74 -72.22 -27.93
CA ASN A 5 25.79 -71.56 -29.23
C ASN A 5 26.21 -70.06 -29.13
N HIS A 6 27.16 -69.69 -30.00
CA HIS A 6 27.32 -68.48 -30.84
C HIS A 6 27.21 -67.01 -30.36
N ARG A 7 28.37 -66.30 -30.51
CA ARG A 7 28.69 -65.10 -31.35
C ARG A 7 27.82 -63.83 -31.20
N GLN A 8 28.29 -62.57 -31.29
CA GLN A 8 29.60 -61.90 -31.44
C GLN A 8 29.34 -60.37 -31.41
N VAL A 9 30.34 -59.60 -30.93
CA VAL A 9 30.86 -58.32 -31.52
C VAL A 9 30.15 -56.98 -31.25
N MET A 10 30.88 -56.16 -30.46
CA MET A 10 31.33 -54.76 -30.65
C MET A 10 30.37 -53.62 -31.02
N GLY A 11 30.55 -52.49 -30.32
CA GLY A 11 30.26 -51.17 -30.88
C GLY A 11 30.35 -50.01 -29.88
N LYS A 12 31.48 -49.29 -29.89
CA LYS A 12 31.72 -47.99 -29.24
C LYS A 12 30.71 -46.91 -29.69
N SER A 13 30.43 -45.89 -28.85
CA SER A 13 30.90 -44.50 -29.03
C SER A 13 30.00 -43.42 -28.37
N ARG A 14 30.64 -42.56 -27.55
CA ARG A 14 30.51 -41.08 -27.38
C ARG A 14 29.18 -40.37 -27.00
N ASN A 15 29.28 -39.66 -25.86
CA ASN A 15 28.91 -38.27 -25.51
C ASN A 15 27.64 -37.60 -26.09
N VAL A 16 26.86 -36.95 -25.21
CA VAL A 16 26.64 -35.47 -25.10
C VAL A 16 25.30 -35.17 -24.37
N ILE A 17 25.40 -34.45 -23.25
CA ILE A 17 24.65 -33.26 -22.75
C ILE A 17 23.12 -33.14 -23.01
N ASP A 18 22.44 -32.71 -21.93
CA ASP A 18 21.21 -31.91 -21.82
C ASP A 18 19.83 -32.59 -21.86
N ALA A 19 19.07 -32.42 -20.77
CA ALA A 19 17.62 -32.56 -20.75
C ALA A 19 17.01 -31.67 -19.65
N ASN A 20 16.97 -30.36 -19.96
CA ASN A 20 15.89 -29.42 -19.65
C ASN A 20 14.56 -30.12 -19.23
N GLU A 21 14.14 -29.95 -17.99
CA GLU A 21 12.73 -30.12 -17.60
C GLU A 21 11.90 -29.00 -18.23
N ARG A 22 11.39 -29.28 -19.43
CA ARG A 22 10.34 -28.46 -20.05
C ARG A 22 9.04 -28.66 -19.26
N VAL A 23 8.70 -27.65 -18.48
CA VAL A 23 7.32 -27.40 -18.04
C VAL A 23 6.45 -27.31 -19.28
N LEU A 24 5.54 -28.27 -19.46
CA LEU A 24 4.52 -28.24 -20.49
C LEU A 24 3.50 -27.14 -20.15
N PRO A 25 3.12 -26.27 -21.10
CA PRO A 25 2.08 -25.29 -20.87
C PRO A 25 0.73 -25.97 -20.82
N VAL A 26 -0.02 -25.75 -19.74
CA VAL A 26 -1.45 -26.09 -19.67
C VAL A 26 -2.18 -25.17 -20.65
N SER A 27 -2.52 -25.72 -21.81
CA SER A 27 -3.26 -25.02 -22.85
C SER A 27 -4.75 -24.93 -22.48
N GLY A 28 -5.29 -23.72 -22.42
CA GLY A 28 -6.74 -23.47 -22.45
C GLY A 28 -7.39 -22.95 -21.16
N MET A 29 -6.69 -22.12 -20.37
CA MET A 29 -7.32 -21.37 -19.27
C MET A 29 -7.43 -19.89 -19.61
N PRO A 30 -8.57 -19.24 -19.36
CA PRO A 30 -8.66 -17.79 -19.45
C PRO A 30 -7.70 -17.17 -18.44
N THR A 31 -6.82 -16.31 -18.91
CA THR A 31 -5.84 -15.57 -18.12
C THR A 31 -6.36 -14.16 -17.87
N LEU A 32 -5.81 -13.40 -16.91
CA LEU A 32 -6.12 -11.96 -16.78
C LEU A 32 -5.80 -11.13 -18.04
N ARG A 33 -5.11 -11.71 -19.03
CA ARG A 33 -4.98 -11.15 -20.39
C ARG A 33 -6.32 -11.13 -21.14
N ASP A 34 -7.15 -12.14 -20.92
CA ASP A 34 -8.52 -12.22 -21.42
C ASP A 34 -9.44 -11.24 -20.66
N PHE A 35 -9.18 -11.03 -19.36
CA PHE A 35 -9.80 -9.95 -18.57
C PHE A 35 -9.48 -8.58 -19.16
N GLY A 36 -8.21 -8.26 -19.46
CA GLY A 36 -7.83 -7.00 -20.09
C GLY A 36 -8.52 -6.74 -21.44
N MET A 37 -8.74 -7.78 -22.24
CA MET A 37 -9.45 -7.68 -23.53
C MET A 37 -10.97 -7.46 -23.35
N VAL A 38 -11.58 -8.10 -22.36
CA VAL A 38 -12.99 -7.88 -21.97
C VAL A 38 -13.17 -6.48 -21.36
N LEU A 39 -12.20 -6.03 -20.54
CA LEU A 39 -12.17 -4.70 -19.93
C LEU A 39 -11.97 -3.59 -20.95
N VAL A 40 -11.13 -3.78 -21.97
CA VAL A 40 -10.96 -2.84 -23.08
C VAL A 40 -12.25 -2.72 -23.90
N ARG A 41 -13.00 -3.82 -24.06
CA ARG A 41 -14.32 -3.79 -24.70
C ARG A 41 -15.37 -3.09 -23.83
N ALA A 42 -15.37 -3.31 -22.53
CA ALA A 42 -16.23 -2.62 -21.58
C ALA A 42 -15.92 -1.11 -21.52
N LEU A 43 -14.64 -0.73 -21.46
CA LEU A 43 -14.18 0.67 -21.51
C LEU A 43 -14.50 1.34 -22.85
N TYR A 44 -14.37 0.63 -23.97
CA TYR A 44 -14.79 1.13 -25.28
C TYR A 44 -16.31 1.38 -25.34
N MET A 45 -17.11 0.49 -24.74
CA MET A 45 -18.56 0.66 -24.64
C MET A 45 -18.94 1.81 -23.69
N ILE A 46 -18.25 1.96 -22.55
CA ILE A 46 -18.44 3.07 -21.59
C ILE A 46 -18.05 4.41 -22.24
N LEU A 47 -16.93 4.49 -22.95
CA LEU A 47 -16.53 5.70 -23.69
C LEU A 47 -17.52 6.02 -24.82
N GLN A 48 -18.05 5.02 -25.51
CA GLN A 48 -19.14 5.22 -26.48
C GLN A 48 -20.42 5.73 -25.82
N MET A 49 -20.81 5.20 -24.65
CA MET A 49 -22.00 5.62 -23.91
C MET A 49 -21.87 7.03 -23.33
N ILE A 50 -20.70 7.39 -22.79
CA ILE A 50 -20.41 8.76 -22.32
C ILE A 50 -20.44 9.74 -23.49
N SER A 51 -19.81 9.39 -24.62
CA SER A 51 -19.82 10.22 -25.85
C SER A 51 -21.25 10.39 -26.41
N LEU A 52 -22.09 9.34 -26.35
CA LEU A 52 -23.50 9.41 -26.73
C LEU A 52 -24.33 10.27 -25.75
N GLY A 53 -24.04 10.19 -24.45
CA GLY A 53 -24.65 10.99 -23.40
C GLY A 53 -24.37 12.49 -23.57
N TYR A 54 -23.12 12.86 -23.86
CA TYR A 54 -22.75 14.25 -24.18
C TYR A 54 -23.39 14.75 -25.48
N LEU A 55 -23.59 13.88 -26.48
CA LEU A 55 -24.31 14.23 -27.71
C LEU A 55 -25.80 14.48 -27.45
N LEU A 56 -26.42 13.68 -26.58
CA LEU A 56 -27.82 13.79 -26.17
C LEU A 56 -28.07 15.04 -25.31
N GLU A 57 -27.18 15.36 -24.36
CA GLU A 57 -27.26 16.61 -23.58
C GLU A 57 -27.11 17.85 -24.48
N ARG A 58 -26.22 17.83 -25.48
CA ARG A 58 -26.12 18.90 -26.47
C ARG A 58 -27.38 19.05 -27.31
N TYR A 59 -27.99 17.94 -27.73
CA TYR A 59 -29.21 17.95 -28.53
C TYR A 59 -30.42 18.48 -27.73
N VAL A 60 -30.49 18.18 -26.43
CA VAL A 60 -31.54 18.66 -25.52
C VAL A 60 -31.36 20.16 -25.24
N LEU A 61 -30.13 20.64 -25.03
CA LEU A 61 -29.82 22.06 -24.85
C LEU A 61 -30.06 22.91 -26.12
N GLU A 62 -29.87 22.34 -27.32
CA GLU A 62 -30.24 22.99 -28.59
C GLU A 62 -31.76 23.04 -28.82
N LEU A 63 -32.54 22.13 -28.24
CA LEU A 63 -34.01 22.15 -28.32
C LEU A 63 -34.66 23.16 -27.36
N ASP A 64 -34.08 23.36 -26.17
CA ASP A 64 -34.57 24.33 -25.17
C ASP A 64 -34.27 25.80 -25.53
N THR A 65 -33.23 26.03 -26.34
CA THR A 65 -32.89 27.37 -26.83
C THR A 65 -33.78 27.84 -27.98
N ILE A 66 -34.49 26.95 -28.66
CA ILE A 66 -35.41 27.27 -29.77
C ILE A 66 -36.82 27.65 -29.28
N THR A 67 -37.20 27.29 -28.05
CA THR A 67 -38.58 27.43 -27.53
C THR A 67 -38.82 28.64 -26.61
N SER A 68 -37.80 29.46 -26.33
CA SER A 68 -37.92 30.55 -25.35
C SER A 68 -37.69 31.94 -25.99
N SER A 69 -38.75 32.58 -26.52
CA SER A 69 -38.76 34.01 -26.91
C SER A 69 -39.57 34.84 -25.91
N PRO A 70 -39.13 36.06 -25.50
CA PRO A 70 -39.81 36.85 -24.47
C PRO A 70 -40.67 38.00 -25.02
N THR A 71 -41.76 38.33 -24.30
CA THR A 71 -42.58 39.54 -24.50
C THR A 71 -42.56 40.46 -23.27
N ILE A 72 -41.84 41.58 -23.41
CA ILE A 72 -42.19 43.01 -23.17
C ILE A 72 -42.86 43.48 -21.84
N SER A 73 -42.09 44.34 -21.12
CA SER A 73 -42.40 45.66 -20.47
C SER A 73 -43.26 45.79 -19.20
N GLU A 74 -42.69 46.35 -18.12
CA GLU A 74 -42.83 47.77 -17.70
C GLU A 74 -41.98 48.11 -16.43
N LYS A 75 -41.67 49.41 -16.24
CA LYS A 75 -40.82 50.08 -15.21
C LYS A 75 -41.72 50.90 -14.23
N PRO A 76 -41.23 51.74 -13.29
CA PRO A 76 -40.20 51.62 -12.22
C PRO A 76 -40.65 52.23 -10.84
N ARG A 77 -39.72 52.33 -9.86
CA ARG A 77 -39.60 53.23 -8.65
C ARG A 77 -39.44 52.42 -7.34
N SER A 78 -38.77 52.81 -6.25
CA SER A 78 -37.83 53.88 -5.84
C SER A 78 -37.47 53.65 -4.35
N ASN A 79 -36.30 54.16 -3.91
CA ASN A 79 -35.96 54.71 -2.57
C ASN A 79 -35.21 53.93 -1.46
N SER A 80 -34.18 54.64 -0.97
CA SER A 80 -33.57 54.79 0.38
C SER A 80 -32.89 53.59 1.06
N CYS A 81 -31.61 53.60 1.47
CA CYS A 81 -30.74 54.55 2.23
C CYS A 81 -30.75 54.30 3.76
N VAL A 82 -29.57 54.54 4.37
CA VAL A 82 -29.15 54.73 5.78
C VAL A 82 -28.31 53.54 6.33
N ASP A 83 -26.97 53.61 6.42
CA ASP A 83 -26.06 54.35 7.36
C ASP A 83 -26.01 53.71 8.77
N THR A 84 -24.93 53.63 9.56
CA THR A 84 -23.45 53.76 9.49
C THR A 84 -22.92 53.29 10.89
N GLN A 85 -21.59 53.14 11.02
CA GLN A 85 -20.75 53.43 12.21
C GLN A 85 -20.28 52.31 13.15
N THR A 86 -19.07 51.81 12.83
CA THR A 86 -17.79 51.94 13.57
C THR A 86 -17.78 52.54 14.99
N ARG A 87 -17.08 51.89 15.94
CA ARG A 87 -15.86 52.42 16.60
C ARG A 87 -15.15 51.40 17.52
N THR A 88 -13.95 51.79 17.93
CA THR A 88 -12.72 51.01 18.18
C THR A 88 -12.19 51.17 19.62
N LEU A 89 -11.27 50.27 20.01
CA LEU A 89 -10.09 50.42 20.92
C LEU A 89 -10.32 50.51 22.46
N ALA A 90 -9.62 49.67 23.24
CA ALA A 90 -8.27 49.94 23.78
C ALA A 90 -7.86 48.95 24.90
N GLU A 91 -6.54 48.86 25.10
CA GLU A 91 -5.71 47.98 25.94
C GLU A 91 -5.70 48.29 27.46
N THR A 92 -5.27 47.33 28.31
CA THR A 92 -4.01 47.34 29.12
C THR A 92 -4.06 46.50 30.42
N SER A 93 -3.03 45.64 30.58
CA SER A 93 -2.21 45.21 31.76
C SER A 93 -2.74 45.09 33.20
N VAL A 94 -2.29 44.07 33.96
CA VAL A 94 -1.23 44.08 35.03
C VAL A 94 -1.30 42.80 35.93
N LEU A 95 -0.10 42.32 36.31
CA LEU A 95 0.39 41.31 37.29
C LEU A 95 -0.38 40.94 38.58
N SER A 96 -0.15 39.70 39.08
CA SER A 96 0.58 39.36 40.36
C SER A 96 0.03 38.13 41.13
N ASP A 97 0.94 37.20 41.44
CA ASP A 97 1.15 36.33 42.61
C ASP A 97 0.02 35.52 43.30
N ALA A 98 0.31 34.23 43.58
CA ALA A 98 0.40 33.69 44.95
C ALA A 98 0.85 32.20 44.99
N VAL A 99 1.64 31.91 46.03
CA VAL A 99 2.27 30.64 46.44
C VAL A 99 1.42 29.97 47.55
N ALA A 100 1.34 28.62 47.58
CA ALA A 100 1.14 27.70 48.73
C ALA A 100 0.49 26.38 48.25
N SER A 101 0.68 25.17 48.79
CA SER A 101 1.60 24.53 49.73
C SER A 101 1.29 23.01 49.71
N HIS A 102 2.28 22.20 50.07
CA HIS A 102 2.31 20.75 50.36
C HIS A 102 1.04 20.04 50.86
N SER A 103 0.94 18.73 50.53
CA SER A 103 0.78 17.62 51.51
C SER A 103 1.00 16.25 50.87
N ASP A 104 2.01 15.52 51.38
CA ASP A 104 2.28 14.10 51.19
C ASP A 104 1.30 13.22 51.97
N GLN A 105 0.87 12.08 51.42
CA GLN A 105 0.53 10.89 52.23
C GLN A 105 1.00 9.58 51.56
N PHE A 106 1.89 8.90 52.29
CA PHE A 106 2.40 7.54 52.13
C PHE A 106 1.31 6.48 52.26
N LEU A 107 1.42 5.36 51.52
CA LEU A 107 0.97 4.02 51.93
C LEU A 107 1.83 2.92 51.27
N SER A 108 2.19 1.89 52.06
CA SER A 108 3.27 0.89 51.89
C SER A 108 2.91 -0.35 51.02
N PRO A 109 3.89 -1.19 50.60
CA PRO A 109 3.67 -2.34 49.71
C PRO A 109 3.57 -3.69 50.45
N PRO A 110 3.07 -4.77 49.81
CA PRO A 110 3.34 -6.14 50.25
C PRO A 110 4.17 -6.95 49.24
N GLU A 111 5.00 -7.85 49.79
CA GLU A 111 5.91 -8.78 49.12
C GLU A 111 5.27 -10.18 48.81
N PRO A 112 5.95 -11.06 48.05
CA PRO A 112 5.34 -12.11 47.21
C PRO A 112 5.48 -13.53 47.78
N ASP A 113 4.72 -14.50 47.25
CA ASP A 113 5.19 -15.91 47.13
C ASP A 113 4.33 -16.80 46.19
N THR A 114 5.00 -17.32 45.13
CA THR A 114 4.82 -18.61 44.36
C THR A 114 3.61 -18.87 43.42
N PRO A 115 3.71 -19.81 42.44
CA PRO A 115 4.76 -20.01 41.42
C PRO A 115 4.21 -20.07 39.96
N LEU A 116 5.12 -19.89 38.99
CA LEU A 116 4.93 -19.71 37.55
C LEU A 116 4.23 -20.87 36.80
N GLY A 117 3.20 -20.53 36.02
CA GLY A 117 2.58 -21.37 34.98
C GLY A 117 2.40 -20.58 33.67
N HIS A 118 2.76 -21.22 32.56
CA HIS A 118 2.76 -20.80 31.14
C HIS A 118 2.02 -19.51 30.74
N TYR A 119 2.79 -18.51 30.28
CA TYR A 119 2.30 -17.31 29.60
C TYR A 119 1.98 -17.61 28.12
N SER A 120 0.71 -17.41 27.76
CA SER A 120 0.23 -17.21 26.39
C SER A 120 -0.06 -15.72 26.20
N PRO A 121 0.45 -15.03 25.16
CA PRO A 121 0.50 -13.57 25.14
C PRO A 121 -0.81 -12.85 24.73
N TYR A 122 -1.99 -13.51 24.76
CA TYR A 122 -3.25 -12.91 24.30
C TYR A 122 -4.44 -12.95 25.27
N ALA A 123 -4.22 -13.08 26.57
CA ALA A 123 -5.30 -13.00 27.57
C ALA A 123 -5.19 -11.72 28.41
N GLY A 124 -5.93 -10.66 28.03
CA GLY A 124 -6.01 -9.42 28.81
C GLY A 124 -6.73 -8.26 28.13
N GLN A 125 -7.99 -8.43 27.72
CA GLN A 125 -8.87 -7.30 27.43
C GLN A 125 -9.47 -6.80 28.76
N LEU A 126 -8.89 -5.73 29.32
CA LEU A 126 -9.56 -4.90 30.32
C LEU A 126 -10.33 -3.80 29.56
N SER A 127 -11.65 -3.81 29.70
CA SER A 127 -12.51 -2.72 29.24
C SER A 127 -12.18 -1.42 29.98
N PRO A 128 -12.09 -0.24 29.31
CA PRO A 128 -11.89 0.99 30.04
C PRO A 128 -13.21 1.48 30.66
N VAL A 129 -13.16 1.74 31.96
CA VAL A 129 -14.18 2.44 32.74
C VAL A 129 -14.06 3.94 32.46
N ASN A 130 -15.20 4.59 32.20
CA ASN A 130 -15.35 6.03 31.99
C ASN A 130 -14.81 6.85 33.18
N HIS A 131 -13.89 7.78 32.90
CA HIS A 131 -13.75 9.01 33.68
C HIS A 131 -13.45 10.19 32.76
N SER A 132 -14.38 11.14 32.76
CA SER A 132 -14.30 12.47 32.15
C SER A 132 -13.42 13.41 32.99
N SER A 133 -12.63 14.28 32.33
CA SER A 133 -12.52 15.73 32.60
C SER A 133 -11.40 16.43 31.80
N LEU A 134 -11.83 17.29 30.86
CA LEU A 134 -11.36 18.64 30.52
C LEU A 134 -9.87 18.94 30.21
N SER A 135 -9.58 19.17 28.92
CA SER A 135 -8.75 20.31 28.48
C SER A 135 -9.19 20.79 27.09
N SER A 136 -9.27 22.11 26.93
CA SER A 136 -9.99 22.87 25.91
C SER A 136 -9.16 23.21 24.67
N SER A 137 -9.71 22.98 23.46
CA SER A 137 -9.30 23.54 22.15
C SER A 137 -10.46 23.40 21.12
N PRO A 138 -10.48 24.15 20.00
CA PRO A 138 -11.65 24.86 19.44
C PRO A 138 -12.63 24.00 18.61
N PRO A 139 -13.83 24.51 18.26
CA PRO A 139 -14.93 23.67 17.79
C PRO A 139 -14.82 23.42 16.28
N PHE A 140 -14.35 22.23 15.90
CA PHE A 140 -14.90 21.54 14.74
C PHE A 140 -15.91 20.54 15.28
N SER A 141 -17.17 20.90 15.12
CA SER A 141 -18.33 20.17 15.57
C SER A 141 -18.33 18.72 15.06
N HIS A 142 -18.00 17.78 15.95
CA HIS A 142 -18.52 16.42 15.89
C HIS A 142 -20.03 16.47 16.14
N SER A 143 -20.79 16.83 15.11
CA SER A 143 -22.20 16.46 15.06
C SER A 143 -22.26 15.00 14.63
N SER A 144 -22.48 14.11 15.58
CA SER A 144 -22.99 12.76 15.35
C SER A 144 -24.38 12.83 14.72
N ASN A 145 -24.44 13.13 13.43
CA ASN A 145 -25.63 12.96 12.60
C ASN A 145 -25.29 11.98 11.48
N ALA A 146 -25.09 10.72 11.87
CA ALA A 146 -25.27 9.58 10.99
C ALA A 146 -26.52 8.83 11.46
N SER A 147 -27.66 9.51 11.43
CA SER A 147 -28.97 8.88 11.35
C SER A 147 -29.47 9.08 9.92
N SER A 148 -28.85 8.36 8.97
CA SER A 148 -29.47 8.04 7.69
C SER A 148 -29.71 6.53 7.68
N GLU A 149 -30.91 6.17 8.14
CA GLU A 149 -31.69 5.00 7.69
C GLU A 149 -30.92 3.68 7.51
N PHE A 150 -30.54 3.07 8.63
CA PHE A 150 -30.52 1.61 8.73
C PHE A 150 -31.97 1.14 8.99
N ASP A 151 -32.85 1.35 8.02
CA ASP A 151 -34.18 0.74 8.02
C ASP A 151 -34.05 -0.68 7.45
N GLY A 152 -33.99 -1.67 8.33
CA GLY A 152 -33.90 -3.08 7.95
C GLY A 152 -33.04 -3.94 8.84
N PHE A 153 -33.28 -3.98 10.16
CA PHE A 153 -33.17 -5.26 10.88
C PHE A 153 -34.27 -6.20 10.36
N GLN A 154 -34.19 -6.60 9.09
CA GLN A 154 -34.81 -7.84 8.65
C GLN A 154 -34.16 -8.94 9.48
N GLY A 155 -35.00 -9.74 10.15
CA GLY A 155 -34.63 -10.59 11.28
C GLY A 155 -33.35 -11.37 11.10
N ILE A 156 -32.69 -11.68 12.23
CA ILE A 156 -31.50 -12.52 12.33
C ILE A 156 -31.69 -13.78 11.47
N ARG A 157 -31.31 -13.69 10.21
CA ARG A 157 -31.19 -14.83 9.33
C ARG A 157 -29.90 -15.46 9.81
N GLU A 158 -30.01 -16.55 10.57
CA GLU A 158 -28.83 -17.30 11.01
C GLU A 158 -27.95 -17.55 9.79
N LEU A 159 -26.82 -16.84 9.73
CA LEU A 159 -25.86 -17.03 8.65
C LEU A 159 -25.35 -18.46 8.78
N PRO A 160 -25.39 -19.27 7.72
CA PRO A 160 -24.97 -20.65 7.79
C PRO A 160 -23.55 -20.74 8.32
N ASN A 161 -23.31 -21.68 9.23
CA ASN A 161 -21.97 -21.93 9.73
C ASN A 161 -21.08 -22.37 8.56
N LEU A 162 -19.87 -21.83 8.53
CA LEU A 162 -18.83 -22.27 7.60
C LEU A 162 -18.48 -23.73 7.90
N ASP A 163 -18.12 -24.49 6.88
CA ASP A 163 -17.51 -25.80 7.10
C ASP A 163 -16.12 -25.66 7.73
N GLU A 164 -15.52 -26.76 8.19
CA GLU A 164 -14.23 -26.73 8.88
C GLU A 164 -13.10 -26.16 8.00
N HIS A 165 -13.10 -26.46 6.70
CA HIS A 165 -12.08 -25.99 5.76
C HIS A 165 -12.21 -24.47 5.55
N GLU A 166 -13.41 -24.02 5.23
CA GLU A 166 -13.76 -22.61 5.06
C GLU A 166 -13.52 -21.78 6.33
N ALA A 167 -13.89 -22.31 7.49
CA ALA A 167 -13.65 -21.66 8.78
C ALA A 167 -12.15 -21.49 9.07
N CYS A 168 -11.33 -22.48 8.71
CA CYS A 168 -9.88 -22.37 8.84
C CYS A 168 -9.30 -21.30 7.91
N LEU A 169 -9.73 -21.23 6.65
CA LEU A 169 -9.28 -20.20 5.71
C LEU A 169 -9.72 -18.80 6.14
N MET A 170 -10.97 -18.63 6.58
CA MET A 170 -11.46 -17.36 7.12
C MET A 170 -10.66 -16.93 8.36
N ARG A 171 -10.42 -17.86 9.30
CA ARG A 171 -9.61 -17.57 10.49
C ARG A 171 -8.17 -17.21 10.12
N TYR A 172 -7.59 -17.93 9.16
CA TYR A 172 -6.25 -17.66 8.65
C TYR A 172 -6.14 -16.24 8.10
N PHE A 173 -7.12 -15.81 7.29
CA PHE A 173 -7.18 -14.45 6.80
C PHE A 173 -7.16 -13.43 7.94
N VAL A 174 -8.06 -13.57 8.91
CA VAL A 174 -8.19 -12.60 10.01
C VAL A 174 -6.94 -12.50 10.88
N VAL A 175 -6.28 -13.63 11.13
CA VAL A 175 -5.14 -13.69 12.07
C VAL A 175 -3.81 -13.39 11.39
N GLU A 176 -3.58 -13.92 10.19
CA GLU A 176 -2.27 -13.90 9.54
C GLU A 176 -2.19 -12.91 8.37
N LEU A 177 -3.29 -12.68 7.64
CA LEU A 177 -3.27 -11.84 6.44
C LEU A 177 -3.81 -10.42 6.68
N ALA A 178 -4.91 -10.25 7.41
CA ALA A 178 -5.50 -8.95 7.71
C ALA A 178 -4.50 -7.92 8.28
N PRO A 179 -3.53 -8.29 9.16
CA PRO A 179 -2.49 -7.36 9.62
C PRO A 179 -1.64 -6.73 8.52
N TRP A 180 -1.54 -7.35 7.34
CA TRP A 180 -0.84 -6.78 6.19
C TRP A 180 -1.58 -5.60 5.58
N PHE A 181 -2.91 -5.65 5.62
CA PHE A 181 -3.80 -4.65 5.05
C PHE A 181 -4.01 -3.49 6.04
N ASP A 182 -4.14 -3.80 7.33
CA ASP A 182 -4.54 -2.87 8.39
C ASP A 182 -3.39 -1.99 8.95
N ILE A 183 -2.17 -2.01 8.38
CA ILE A 183 -0.99 -1.31 8.95
C ILE A 183 -1.18 0.19 9.18
N CYS A 184 -2.02 0.85 8.38
CA CYS A 184 -2.39 2.25 8.54
C CYS A 184 -3.90 2.43 8.73
N ASP A 185 -4.60 1.41 9.25
CA ASP A 185 -6.04 1.46 9.51
C ASP A 185 -6.32 1.23 11.00
N GLY A 186 -6.63 2.30 11.73
CA GLY A 186 -6.95 2.23 13.16
C GLY A 186 -8.19 1.41 13.48
N GLU A 187 -9.13 1.30 12.54
CA GLU A 187 -10.37 0.53 12.71
C GLU A 187 -10.20 -0.95 12.34
N ARG A 188 -9.05 -1.31 11.75
CA ARG A 188 -8.69 -2.66 11.33
C ARG A 188 -9.79 -3.31 10.48
N ASN A 189 -10.22 -2.61 9.43
CA ASN A 189 -11.37 -3.02 8.63
C ASN A 189 -11.17 -4.40 8.00
N PHE A 190 -9.94 -4.80 7.64
CA PHE A 190 -9.69 -6.12 7.06
C PHE A 190 -9.75 -7.24 8.10
N ALA A 191 -9.41 -6.97 9.36
CA ALA A 191 -9.57 -7.95 10.45
C ALA A 191 -11.00 -8.01 11.02
N CYS A 192 -11.71 -6.88 11.04
CA CYS A 192 -12.97 -6.73 11.77
C CYS A 192 -14.21 -6.66 10.86
N THR A 193 -14.16 -5.86 9.80
CA THR A 193 -15.31 -5.54 8.95
C THR A 193 -15.45 -6.51 7.78
N VAL A 194 -14.36 -6.73 7.05
CA VAL A 194 -14.29 -7.57 5.83
C VAL A 194 -14.79 -9.01 6.07
N PRO A 195 -14.38 -9.73 7.14
CA PRO A 195 -14.80 -11.12 7.36
C PRO A 195 -16.31 -11.24 7.58
N LEU A 196 -16.91 -10.27 8.27
CA LEU A 196 -18.36 -10.24 8.53
C LEU A 196 -19.13 -10.01 7.23
N ARG A 197 -18.70 -9.03 6.43
CA ARG A 197 -19.34 -8.70 5.15
C ARG A 197 -19.17 -9.79 4.10
N ALA A 198 -18.03 -10.49 4.11
CA ALA A 198 -17.76 -11.61 3.22
C ALA A 198 -18.81 -12.73 3.36
N ARG A 199 -19.36 -12.96 4.56
CA ARG A 199 -20.42 -13.97 4.76
C ARG A 199 -21.70 -13.72 3.94
N THR A 200 -21.89 -12.50 3.43
CA THR A 200 -23.02 -12.12 2.58
C THR A 200 -22.60 -11.62 1.19
N CYS A 201 -21.30 -11.59 0.90
CA CYS A 201 -20.74 -11.08 -0.35
C CYS A 201 -19.83 -12.17 -0.98
N PRO A 202 -20.37 -13.02 -1.89
CA PRO A 202 -19.62 -14.13 -2.48
C PRO A 202 -18.28 -13.75 -3.14
N PRO A 203 -18.16 -12.65 -3.90
CA PRO A 203 -16.88 -12.24 -4.47
C PRO A 203 -15.84 -11.94 -3.39
N LEU A 204 -16.22 -11.22 -2.34
CA LEU A 204 -15.32 -10.91 -1.22
C LEU A 204 -14.91 -12.17 -0.44
N LEU A 205 -15.84 -13.09 -0.22
CA LEU A 205 -15.55 -14.39 0.40
C LEU A 205 -14.55 -15.20 -0.40
N ASN A 206 -14.77 -15.31 -1.70
CA ASN A 206 -13.89 -16.04 -2.60
C ASN A 206 -12.50 -15.38 -2.69
N ALA A 207 -12.40 -14.04 -2.65
CA ALA A 207 -11.11 -13.35 -2.58
C ALA A 207 -10.34 -13.69 -1.29
N ILE A 208 -11.03 -13.70 -0.13
CA ILE A 208 -10.46 -14.12 1.17
C ILE A 208 -9.92 -15.55 1.09
N TYR A 209 -10.72 -16.49 0.56
CA TYR A 209 -10.31 -17.88 0.45
C TYR A 209 -9.17 -18.08 -0.56
N THR A 210 -9.17 -17.34 -1.66
CA THR A 210 -8.09 -17.34 -2.66
C THR A 210 -6.75 -16.97 -2.02
N ALA A 211 -6.69 -15.83 -1.34
CA ALA A 211 -5.48 -15.35 -0.69
C ALA A 211 -5.03 -16.29 0.45
N SER A 212 -5.97 -16.75 1.27
CA SER A 212 -5.69 -17.63 2.41
C SER A 212 -5.18 -18.99 1.96
N ALA A 213 -5.87 -19.64 1.02
CA ALA A 213 -5.48 -20.94 0.51
C ALA A 213 -4.08 -20.90 -0.14
N ARG A 214 -3.81 -19.86 -0.92
CA ARG A 214 -2.51 -19.69 -1.58
C ARG A 214 -1.38 -19.44 -0.60
N HIS A 215 -1.58 -18.51 0.34
CA HIS A 215 -0.53 -18.15 1.29
C HIS A 215 -0.28 -19.31 2.28
N LEU A 216 -1.35 -19.88 2.87
CA LEU A 216 -1.24 -20.98 3.83
C LEU A 216 -0.54 -22.21 3.24
N SER A 217 -0.85 -22.59 1.99
CA SER A 217 -0.23 -23.74 1.32
C SER A 217 1.28 -23.56 1.05
N ARG A 218 1.79 -22.33 1.05
CA ARG A 218 3.22 -22.04 0.79
C ARG A 218 4.08 -21.93 2.05
N ILE A 219 3.44 -21.84 3.22
CA ILE A 219 4.14 -21.64 4.48
C ILE A 219 4.52 -22.98 5.11
N LYS A 220 5.81 -23.34 5.06
CA LYS A 220 6.34 -24.64 5.50
C LYS A 220 5.97 -24.99 6.95
N LYS A 221 5.90 -24.02 7.87
CA LYS A 221 5.53 -24.26 9.30
C LYS A 221 4.14 -24.88 9.49
N HIS A 222 3.28 -24.83 8.47
CA HIS A 222 1.93 -25.41 8.52
C HIS A 222 1.84 -26.80 7.89
N TRP A 223 2.95 -27.36 7.40
CA TRP A 223 2.99 -28.70 6.81
C TRP A 223 3.41 -29.74 7.84
N ASP A 224 2.66 -30.84 7.90
CA ASP A 224 3.04 -32.09 8.55
C ASP A 224 3.03 -33.21 7.49
N GLY A 225 4.23 -33.62 7.06
CA GLY A 225 4.40 -34.47 5.88
C GLY A 225 3.81 -33.82 4.63
N ASN A 226 2.82 -34.47 4.01
CA ASN A 226 2.12 -33.98 2.81
C ASN A 226 0.77 -33.34 3.13
N GLN A 227 0.52 -32.98 4.39
CA GLN A 227 -0.76 -32.45 4.84
C GLN A 227 -0.58 -31.06 5.46
N VAL A 228 -1.41 -30.09 5.04
CA VAL A 228 -1.47 -28.77 5.68
C VAL A 228 -2.36 -28.81 6.91
N HIS A 229 -1.92 -28.15 7.98
CA HIS A 229 -2.64 -27.99 9.23
C HIS A 229 -2.72 -26.52 9.66
N TYR A 230 -3.89 -26.11 10.15
CA TYR A 230 -4.08 -24.80 10.77
C TYR A 230 -5.09 -24.88 11.91
N GLY A 231 -4.85 -24.15 13.00
CA GLY A 231 -5.74 -24.16 14.17
C GLY A 231 -5.93 -25.54 14.81
N GLY A 232 -4.95 -26.45 14.68
CA GLY A 232 -5.05 -27.83 15.17
C GLY A 232 -5.91 -28.75 14.29
N LYS A 233 -6.31 -28.31 13.09
CA LYS A 233 -7.12 -29.06 12.12
C LYS A 233 -6.30 -29.42 10.89
N ALA A 234 -6.48 -30.63 10.38
CA ALA A 234 -5.94 -31.04 9.09
C ALA A 234 -6.83 -30.48 7.97
N LEU A 235 -6.23 -29.98 6.89
CA LEU A 235 -6.94 -29.43 5.73
C LEU A 235 -6.69 -30.33 4.50
N PRO A 236 -7.27 -31.54 4.43
CA PRO A 236 -6.99 -32.49 3.35
C PRO A 236 -7.41 -32.00 1.96
N ASN A 237 -8.36 -31.07 1.91
CA ASN A 237 -8.87 -30.50 0.67
C ASN A 237 -8.11 -29.23 0.24
N LEU A 238 -7.10 -28.79 1.00
CA LEU A 238 -6.27 -27.65 0.60
C LEU A 238 -5.17 -28.14 -0.36
N THR A 239 -5.40 -27.95 -1.65
CA THR A 239 -4.46 -28.26 -2.71
C THR A 239 -4.03 -26.98 -3.45
N PRO A 240 -2.97 -27.02 -4.28
CA PRO A 240 -2.59 -25.88 -5.12
C PRO A 240 -3.74 -25.36 -6.01
N GLU A 241 -4.68 -26.23 -6.38
CA GLU A 241 -5.86 -25.91 -7.20
C GLU A 241 -6.97 -25.19 -6.41
N THR A 242 -7.04 -25.37 -5.09
CA THR A 242 -8.08 -24.76 -4.24
C THR A 242 -8.10 -23.23 -4.36
N ALA A 243 -6.92 -22.60 -4.34
CA ALA A 243 -6.81 -21.15 -4.51
C ALA A 243 -7.28 -20.69 -5.90
N ILE A 244 -6.99 -21.48 -6.95
CA ILE A 244 -7.40 -21.20 -8.33
C ILE A 244 -8.93 -21.31 -8.47
N HIS A 245 -9.53 -22.30 -7.81
CA HIS A 245 -10.97 -22.47 -7.81
C HIS A 245 -11.69 -21.25 -7.24
N TYR A 246 -11.34 -20.82 -6.02
CA TYR A 246 -11.91 -19.62 -5.43
C TYR A 246 -11.61 -18.35 -6.24
N HIS A 247 -10.42 -18.27 -6.83
CA HIS A 247 -10.07 -17.15 -7.70
C HIS A 247 -11.02 -17.07 -8.90
N ASN A 248 -11.25 -18.18 -9.59
CA ASN A 248 -12.14 -18.24 -10.75
C ASN A 248 -13.59 -17.88 -10.39
N GLU A 249 -14.09 -18.34 -9.25
CA GLU A 249 -15.43 -17.95 -8.77
C GLU A 249 -15.52 -16.44 -8.50
N CYS A 250 -14.48 -15.85 -7.90
CA CYS A 250 -14.39 -14.41 -7.71
C CYS A 250 -14.38 -13.64 -9.04
N ILE A 251 -13.55 -14.06 -10.00
CA ILE A 251 -13.43 -13.43 -11.32
C ILE A 251 -14.71 -13.57 -12.15
N ALA A 252 -15.38 -14.73 -12.11
CA ALA A 252 -16.64 -14.93 -12.80
C ALA A 252 -17.69 -13.90 -12.37
N HIS A 253 -17.75 -13.57 -11.07
CA HIS A 253 -18.58 -12.49 -10.58
C HIS A 253 -18.16 -11.12 -11.10
N PHE A 254 -16.87 -10.77 -11.06
CA PHE A 254 -16.37 -9.49 -11.59
C PHE A 254 -16.71 -9.29 -13.07
N VAL A 255 -16.63 -10.35 -13.89
CA VAL A 255 -17.01 -10.31 -15.30
C VAL A 255 -18.52 -10.13 -15.47
N SER A 256 -19.34 -10.71 -14.60
CA SER A 256 -20.81 -10.58 -14.69
C SER A 256 -21.32 -9.16 -14.38
N ILE A 257 -20.58 -8.40 -13.58
CA ILE A 257 -20.96 -7.05 -13.11
C ILE A 257 -20.34 -5.92 -13.92
N SER A 258 -19.34 -6.18 -14.78
CA SER A 258 -18.62 -5.14 -15.53
C SER A 258 -19.50 -4.33 -16.49
N ASP A 259 -20.73 -4.79 -16.73
CA ASP A 259 -21.73 -4.12 -17.57
C ASP A 259 -22.59 -3.10 -16.80
N HIS A 260 -22.44 -2.97 -15.47
CA HIS A 260 -23.34 -2.17 -14.62
C HIS A 260 -22.56 -1.15 -13.75
N SER A 261 -22.91 0.14 -13.87
CA SER A 261 -22.14 1.25 -13.27
C SER A 261 -22.34 1.44 -11.76
N ARG A 262 -23.39 0.85 -11.16
CA ARG A 262 -23.72 1.02 -9.74
C ARG A 262 -22.88 0.11 -8.85
N GLU A 263 -22.51 -1.05 -9.38
CA GLU A 263 -21.72 -2.10 -8.77
C GLU A 263 -20.26 -1.66 -8.64
N ALA A 264 -19.79 -0.79 -9.53
CA ALA A 264 -18.49 -0.13 -9.41
C ALA A 264 -18.38 0.74 -8.15
N GLN A 265 -19.49 1.07 -7.47
CA GLN A 265 -19.53 1.80 -6.19
C GLN A 265 -19.58 0.91 -4.93
N ASP A 266 -19.59 -0.41 -5.10
CA ASP A 266 -19.56 -1.34 -3.97
C ASP A 266 -18.15 -1.43 -3.36
N GLU A 267 -18.02 -1.04 -2.10
CA GLU A 267 -16.75 -1.09 -1.36
C GLU A 267 -16.29 -2.51 -1.03
N ASN A 268 -17.21 -3.50 -1.01
CA ASN A 268 -16.85 -4.91 -0.83
C ASN A 268 -16.12 -5.46 -2.06
N LEU A 269 -16.52 -5.02 -3.25
CA LEU A 269 -15.89 -5.43 -4.50
C LEU A 269 -14.53 -4.76 -4.68
N LEU A 270 -14.40 -3.51 -4.27
CA LEU A 270 -13.10 -2.84 -4.15
C LEU A 270 -12.17 -3.58 -3.17
N ALA A 271 -12.66 -3.98 -2.00
CA ALA A 271 -11.90 -4.78 -1.03
C ALA A 271 -11.48 -6.14 -1.60
N ALA A 272 -12.39 -6.82 -2.30
CA ALA A 272 -12.10 -8.08 -2.99
C ALA A 272 -10.98 -7.91 -4.03
N ALA A 273 -11.02 -6.84 -4.84
CA ALA A 273 -10.00 -6.55 -5.85
C ALA A 273 -8.61 -6.32 -5.22
N VAL A 274 -8.53 -5.61 -4.10
CA VAL A 274 -7.27 -5.40 -3.36
C VAL A 274 -6.71 -6.71 -2.76
N ILE A 275 -7.58 -7.58 -2.23
CA ILE A 275 -7.18 -8.91 -1.74
C ILE A 275 -6.67 -9.80 -2.88
N LEU A 276 -7.33 -9.76 -4.05
CA LEU A 276 -6.87 -10.49 -5.23
C LEU A 276 -5.53 -9.97 -5.75
N ARG A 277 -5.27 -8.66 -5.67
CA ARG A 277 -3.94 -8.13 -6.00
C ARG A 277 -2.86 -8.66 -5.05
N PHE A 278 -3.14 -8.72 -3.74
CA PHE A 278 -2.23 -9.34 -2.80
C PHE A 278 -1.96 -10.82 -3.15
N TYR A 279 -3.01 -11.56 -3.55
CA TYR A 279 -2.84 -12.92 -4.06
C TYR A 279 -1.87 -12.97 -5.25
N GLU A 280 -1.96 -12.07 -6.21
CA GLU A 280 -1.04 -12.03 -7.37
C GLU A 280 0.40 -11.70 -6.98
N GLU A 281 0.57 -10.76 -6.04
CA GLU A 281 1.88 -10.38 -5.48
C GLU A 281 2.55 -11.57 -4.78
N VAL A 282 1.76 -12.41 -4.10
CA VAL A 282 2.24 -13.65 -3.48
C VAL A 282 2.45 -14.74 -4.53
N ASP A 283 1.52 -14.94 -5.48
CA ASP A 283 1.50 -16.12 -6.35
C ASP A 283 2.60 -16.08 -7.44
N PHE A 284 2.87 -14.91 -8.06
CA PHE A 284 3.69 -14.84 -9.26
C PHE A 284 5.13 -14.32 -9.01
N PRO A 285 6.20 -14.99 -9.51
CA PRO A 285 7.59 -14.72 -9.10
C PRO A 285 8.34 -13.65 -9.90
N SER A 286 7.67 -12.92 -10.79
CA SER A 286 8.37 -12.15 -11.83
C SER A 286 8.10 -10.66 -11.69
N MET A 287 9.11 -9.91 -11.27
CA MET A 287 9.22 -8.44 -11.38
C MET A 287 9.20 -7.93 -12.84
N GLY A 288 8.40 -8.55 -13.72
CA GLY A 288 8.44 -8.32 -15.17
C GLY A 288 7.33 -8.93 -16.02
N GLN A 289 6.33 -9.63 -15.46
CA GLN A 289 5.15 -10.06 -16.25
C GLN A 289 3.82 -9.61 -15.63
N ASP A 290 3.06 -8.90 -16.47
CA ASP A 290 1.64 -8.47 -16.46
C ASP A 290 0.80 -8.48 -15.15
N THR A 291 1.30 -7.98 -14.02
CA THR A 291 0.46 -7.54 -12.86
C THR A 291 -0.34 -6.25 -13.11
N GLU A 292 -0.38 -5.75 -14.36
CA GLU A 292 -1.09 -4.51 -14.68
C GLU A 292 -2.60 -4.70 -14.82
N SER A 293 -3.06 -5.92 -15.08
CA SER A 293 -4.46 -6.26 -15.29
C SER A 293 -5.29 -6.13 -14.00
N ALA A 294 -4.80 -6.62 -12.86
CA ALA A 294 -5.44 -6.39 -11.56
C ALA A 294 -5.39 -4.93 -11.12
N LEU A 295 -4.27 -4.23 -11.38
CA LEU A 295 -4.19 -2.79 -11.15
C LEU A 295 -5.25 -2.03 -11.96
N ARG A 296 -5.46 -2.37 -13.23
CA ARG A 296 -6.54 -1.79 -14.06
C ARG A 296 -7.92 -2.11 -13.50
N GLY A 297 -8.13 -3.32 -12.98
CA GLY A 297 -9.35 -3.69 -12.27
C GLY A 297 -9.61 -2.79 -11.05
N ILE A 298 -8.59 -2.60 -10.20
CA ILE A 298 -8.67 -1.71 -9.02
C ILE A 298 -8.93 -0.25 -9.44
N GLN A 299 -8.25 0.23 -10.48
CA GLN A 299 -8.44 1.59 -11.00
C GLN A 299 -9.90 1.89 -11.31
N ILE A 300 -10.63 0.97 -11.93
CA ILE A 300 -12.05 1.15 -12.26
C ILE A 300 -12.89 1.39 -10.99
N PHE A 301 -12.70 0.58 -9.95
CA PHE A 301 -13.42 0.74 -8.69
C PHE A 301 -13.02 2.03 -7.96
N LEU A 302 -11.74 2.39 -7.99
CA LEU A 302 -11.24 3.62 -7.39
C LEU A 302 -11.79 4.85 -8.10
N ASP A 303 -11.72 4.92 -9.42
CA ASP A 303 -12.23 6.06 -10.20
C ASP A 303 -13.73 6.29 -9.95
N ALA A 304 -14.52 5.22 -9.76
CA ALA A 304 -15.94 5.31 -9.45
C ALA A 304 -16.26 5.84 -8.04
N GLN A 305 -15.30 5.79 -7.10
CA GLN A 305 -15.54 6.03 -5.67
C GLN A 305 -14.56 7.00 -5.00
N ILE A 306 -13.65 7.60 -5.76
CA ILE A 306 -12.44 8.21 -5.21
C ILE A 306 -12.67 9.34 -4.21
N MET A 307 -13.62 10.23 -4.48
CA MET A 307 -13.94 11.35 -3.58
C MET A 307 -14.33 10.83 -2.19
N SER A 308 -15.21 9.82 -2.16
CA SER A 308 -15.67 9.21 -0.91
C SER A 308 -14.55 8.39 -0.24
N ALA A 309 -13.66 7.79 -1.03
CA ALA A 309 -12.55 7.01 -0.49
C ALA A 309 -11.50 7.89 0.20
N VAL A 310 -11.20 9.06 -0.37
CA VAL A 310 -10.13 9.95 0.15
C VAL A 310 -10.60 10.83 1.31
N THR A 311 -11.85 11.28 1.29
CA THR A 311 -12.43 12.18 2.31
C THR A 311 -13.24 11.47 3.39
N GLY A 312 -13.53 10.17 3.18
CA GLY A 312 -14.35 9.36 4.07
C GLY A 312 -13.55 8.61 5.14
N TYR A 313 -14.23 7.65 5.76
CA TYR A 313 -13.72 6.72 6.75
C TYR A 313 -14.27 5.31 6.48
N GLY A 314 -13.76 4.29 7.16
CA GLY A 314 -14.24 2.91 7.04
C GLY A 314 -13.63 2.13 5.86
N LEU A 315 -14.31 1.07 5.42
CA LEU A 315 -13.75 0.07 4.50
C LEU A 315 -13.25 0.67 3.17
N ARG A 316 -14.05 1.53 2.54
CA ARG A 316 -13.65 2.21 1.29
C ARG A 316 -12.34 3.00 1.45
N HIS A 317 -12.21 3.74 2.55
CA HIS A 317 -11.03 4.54 2.85
C HIS A 317 -9.80 3.66 3.10
N ALA A 318 -9.94 2.63 3.94
CA ALA A 318 -8.89 1.66 4.21
C ALA A 318 -8.41 0.98 2.92
N THR A 319 -9.35 0.59 2.05
CA THR A 319 -9.03 -0.09 0.79
C THR A 319 -8.30 0.81 -0.20
N TYR A 320 -8.67 2.10 -0.27
CA TYR A 320 -7.96 3.09 -1.08
C TYR A 320 -6.49 3.17 -0.69
N TRP A 321 -6.20 3.32 0.60
CA TRP A 321 -4.83 3.46 1.07
C TRP A 321 -3.98 2.21 0.89
N ILE A 322 -4.58 1.02 0.98
CA ILE A 322 -3.89 -0.23 0.61
C ILE A 322 -3.53 -0.21 -0.87
N ALA A 323 -4.47 0.16 -1.75
CA ALA A 323 -4.23 0.23 -3.18
C ALA A 323 -3.10 1.23 -3.54
N ILE A 324 -3.06 2.39 -2.89
CA ILE A 324 -1.97 3.37 -3.05
C ILE A 324 -0.62 2.76 -2.65
N ARG A 325 -0.54 2.10 -1.48
CA ARG A 325 0.72 1.46 -1.02
C ARG A 325 1.19 0.34 -1.95
N GLN A 326 0.27 -0.54 -2.40
CA GLN A 326 0.59 -1.59 -3.38
C GLN A 326 1.05 -0.99 -4.72
N GLU A 327 0.45 0.11 -5.15
CA GLU A 327 0.86 0.82 -6.35
C GLU A 327 2.24 1.45 -6.23
N ILE A 328 2.58 2.09 -5.09
CA ILE A 328 3.92 2.64 -4.87
C ILE A 328 4.98 1.54 -5.00
N THR A 329 4.78 0.43 -4.31
CA THR A 329 5.68 -0.74 -4.40
C THR A 329 5.81 -1.22 -5.84
N THR A 330 4.70 -1.37 -6.56
CA THR A 330 4.70 -1.83 -7.95
C THR A 330 5.39 -0.84 -8.89
N ALA A 331 5.10 0.46 -8.76
CA ALA A 331 5.65 1.52 -9.59
C ALA A 331 7.16 1.69 -9.38
N PHE A 332 7.61 1.60 -8.13
CA PHE A 332 9.03 1.64 -7.77
C PHE A 332 9.79 0.45 -8.38
N SER A 333 9.30 -0.78 -8.19
CA SER A 333 9.94 -1.98 -8.75
C SER A 333 9.95 -2.00 -10.28
N LYS A 334 8.86 -1.56 -10.92
CA LYS A 334 8.75 -1.54 -12.39
C LYS A 334 9.35 -0.29 -13.04
N GLN A 335 9.87 0.65 -12.24
CA GLN A 335 10.43 1.92 -12.71
C GLN A 335 9.48 2.68 -13.65
N ARG A 336 8.22 2.77 -13.26
CA ARG A 336 7.17 3.44 -14.04
C ARG A 336 6.46 4.51 -13.23
N THR A 337 5.80 5.43 -13.92
CA THR A 337 4.98 6.46 -13.27
C THR A 337 3.88 5.83 -12.41
N PHE A 338 3.52 6.54 -11.34
CA PHE A 338 2.43 6.21 -10.44
C PHE A 338 1.09 6.50 -11.14
N ARG A 339 0.22 5.48 -11.23
CA ARG A 339 -0.98 5.55 -12.09
C ARG A 339 -2.30 5.72 -11.35
N LEU A 340 -2.31 5.71 -10.02
CA LEU A 340 -3.54 5.98 -9.28
C LEU A 340 -3.76 7.49 -9.17
N PRO A 341 -5.01 7.96 -9.27
CA PRO A 341 -5.35 9.37 -9.15
C PRO A 341 -4.99 9.96 -7.76
N LEU A 342 -4.14 10.99 -7.76
CA LEU A 342 -3.72 11.74 -6.57
C LEU A 342 -4.39 13.12 -6.42
N GLY A 343 -5.12 13.59 -7.43
CA GLY A 343 -5.81 14.89 -7.40
C GLY A 343 -6.69 15.11 -6.16
N PRO A 344 -7.40 14.09 -5.64
CA PRO A 344 -8.22 14.24 -4.45
C PRO A 344 -7.44 14.29 -3.13
N CYS A 345 -6.14 13.99 -3.14
CA CYS A 345 -5.31 13.84 -1.96
C CYS A 345 -4.70 15.14 -1.45
N GLU A 346 -5.19 16.29 -1.92
CA GLU A 346 -4.70 17.59 -1.47
C GLU A 346 -4.70 17.79 0.06
N PRO A 347 -5.69 17.28 0.84
CA PRO A 347 -5.64 17.33 2.29
C PRO A 347 -4.39 16.67 2.92
N TYR A 348 -3.79 15.71 2.22
CA TYR A 348 -2.60 14.95 2.66
C TYR A 348 -1.27 15.58 2.20
N ARG A 349 -1.29 16.82 1.68
CA ARG A 349 -0.07 17.63 1.45
C ARG A 349 0.13 18.72 2.51
N SER A 350 -0.75 18.77 3.51
CA SER A 350 -0.65 19.69 4.64
C SER A 350 0.32 19.17 5.71
N PHE A 351 0.86 20.10 6.52
CA PHE A 351 1.59 19.80 7.76
C PHE A 351 0.79 20.21 9.01
N GLU A 352 -0.52 20.45 8.87
CA GLU A 352 -1.39 20.76 10.00
C GLU A 352 -1.45 19.58 10.99
N PRO A 353 -1.58 19.82 12.30
CA PRO A 353 -1.69 18.73 13.27
C PRO A 353 -2.81 17.75 12.90
N ALA A 354 -2.49 16.46 12.89
CA ALA A 354 -3.41 15.37 12.60
C ALA A 354 -2.99 14.12 13.40
N ASP A 355 -3.82 13.08 13.40
CA ASP A 355 -3.45 11.79 13.98
C ASP A 355 -2.34 11.09 13.19
N ASP A 356 -1.76 10.05 13.81
CA ASP A 356 -0.61 9.33 13.25
C ASP A 356 -0.94 8.58 11.94
N TYR A 357 -2.20 8.18 11.70
CA TYR A 357 -2.58 7.51 10.46
C TYR A 357 -2.57 8.51 9.31
N VAL A 358 -3.13 9.71 9.52
CA VAL A 358 -3.05 10.80 8.55
C VAL A 358 -1.60 11.20 8.26
N TRP A 359 -0.74 11.29 9.30
CA TRP A 359 0.69 11.54 9.09
C TRP A 359 1.39 10.45 8.28
N ALA A 360 1.06 9.18 8.51
CA ALA A 360 1.61 8.08 7.72
C ALA A 360 1.17 8.19 6.26
N ASP A 361 -0.10 8.50 6.01
CA ASP A 361 -0.66 8.69 4.67
C ASP A 361 -0.05 9.90 3.95
N ARG A 362 0.29 10.99 4.66
CA ARG A 362 1.07 12.11 4.10
C ARG A 362 2.44 11.67 3.56
N LEU A 363 3.14 10.79 4.29
CA LEU A 363 4.42 10.22 3.83
C LEU A 363 4.25 9.31 2.61
N VAL A 364 3.15 8.55 2.57
CA VAL A 364 2.77 7.71 1.43
C VAL A 364 2.51 8.58 0.19
N ILE A 365 1.74 9.66 0.32
CA ILE A 365 1.46 10.60 -0.79
C ILE A 365 2.73 11.30 -1.26
N HIS A 366 3.60 11.73 -0.36
CA HIS A 366 4.89 12.29 -0.73
C HIS A 366 5.71 11.32 -1.59
N CYS A 367 5.75 10.03 -1.23
CA CYS A 367 6.42 9.02 -2.06
C CYS A 367 5.77 8.85 -3.44
N ALA A 368 4.44 8.93 -3.53
CA ALA A 368 3.73 8.88 -4.81
C ALA A 368 4.04 10.10 -5.70
N ASP A 369 4.09 11.30 -5.11
CA ASP A 369 4.48 12.54 -5.80
C ASP A 369 5.92 12.46 -6.34
N VAL A 370 6.85 11.86 -5.57
CA VAL A 370 8.24 11.62 -6.01
C VAL A 370 8.30 10.62 -7.16
N LEU A 371 7.50 9.54 -7.12
CA LEU A 371 7.42 8.58 -8.23
C LEU A 371 6.92 9.24 -9.52
N GLN A 372 5.91 10.10 -9.44
CA GLN A 372 5.43 10.86 -10.61
C GLN A 372 6.52 11.80 -11.15
N TYR A 373 7.26 12.49 -10.28
CA TYR A 373 8.37 13.33 -10.72
C TYR A 373 9.51 12.53 -11.40
N CYS A 374 9.84 11.35 -10.88
CA CYS A 374 10.96 10.54 -11.36
C CYS A 374 10.65 9.80 -12.66
N TYR A 375 9.42 9.30 -12.82
CA TYR A 375 9.03 8.40 -13.91
C TYR A 375 7.91 8.93 -14.81
N GLY A 376 7.30 10.08 -14.50
CA GLY A 376 6.33 10.75 -15.37
C GLY A 376 7.00 11.38 -16.59
N SER A 377 6.27 11.48 -17.70
CA SER A 377 6.73 12.18 -18.90
C SER A 377 6.32 13.67 -18.85
N GLU A 378 7.19 14.55 -19.36
CA GLU A 378 6.87 15.98 -19.55
C GLU A 378 5.70 16.18 -20.55
N GLU A 379 5.37 15.18 -21.38
CA GLU A 379 4.31 15.23 -22.38
C GLU A 379 2.89 15.06 -21.80
N GLU A 380 2.74 14.38 -20.66
CA GLU A 380 1.42 14.21 -20.01
C GLU A 380 0.90 15.53 -19.39
N GLU A 381 1.79 16.46 -19.03
CA GLU A 381 1.45 17.81 -18.53
C GLU A 381 0.81 18.72 -19.61
N LEU A 382 1.04 18.44 -20.89
CA LEU A 382 0.51 19.22 -22.02
C LEU A 382 -0.89 18.78 -22.47
N SER A 383 -1.36 17.61 -22.02
CA SER A 383 -2.72 17.13 -22.25
C SER A 383 -3.68 17.65 -21.18
N GLY A 384 -3.88 18.97 -21.17
CA GLY A 384 -4.81 19.65 -20.27
C GLY A 384 -6.24 19.19 -20.49
N ASP A 385 -6.72 18.25 -19.67
CA ASP A 385 -8.14 18.08 -19.31
C ASP A 385 -8.39 17.08 -18.16
N ARG A 386 -7.37 16.75 -17.34
CA ARG A 386 -7.58 15.96 -16.11
C ARG A 386 -7.20 16.76 -14.88
N TYR A 387 -8.23 17.34 -14.24
CA TYR A 387 -8.28 17.77 -12.84
C TYR A 387 -6.94 18.23 -12.24
N HIS A 388 -6.34 19.28 -12.78
CA HIS A 388 -5.43 20.12 -12.02
C HIS A 388 -6.25 20.95 -11.03
N ALA A 389 -6.69 20.29 -9.95
CA ALA A 389 -7.07 20.97 -8.73
C ALA A 389 -5.81 21.04 -7.84
N SER A 390 -5.17 22.20 -7.88
CA SER A 390 -4.63 22.86 -6.69
C SER A 390 -3.34 22.34 -6.04
N SER A 391 -2.21 22.29 -6.76
CA SER A 391 -0.92 22.66 -6.12
C SER A 391 -0.79 24.19 -6.11
N MET A 392 -1.72 24.85 -5.42
CA MET A 392 -1.69 26.30 -5.17
C MET A 392 -1.99 26.52 -3.69
N GLY A 393 -1.11 25.96 -2.85
CA GLY A 393 -1.18 25.98 -1.40
C GLY A 393 0.11 26.46 -0.75
N MET A 394 0.79 27.45 -1.32
CA MET A 394 1.69 28.36 -0.59
C MET A 394 1.98 29.59 -1.46
N GLY A 395 1.49 30.75 -1.05
CA GLY A 395 1.61 31.97 -1.80
C GLY A 395 3.02 32.55 -1.77
N ILE A 396 3.75 32.46 -2.89
CA ILE A 396 4.75 33.45 -3.29
C ILE A 396 4.65 33.65 -4.81
N LEU A 397 4.40 34.89 -5.22
CA LEU A 397 4.34 35.34 -6.61
C LEU A 397 5.65 35.02 -7.36
N HIS A 398 5.72 33.94 -8.14
CA HIS A 398 6.79 33.76 -9.14
C HIS A 398 6.26 33.27 -10.50
N GLN A 399 6.12 34.27 -11.38
CA GLN A 399 6.48 34.32 -12.80
C GLN A 399 6.13 33.14 -13.74
N ARG A 400 5.21 33.47 -14.64
CA ARG A 400 4.70 32.78 -15.82
C ARG A 400 5.71 32.53 -16.97
N ASN A 401 7.03 32.48 -16.70
CA ASN A 401 8.09 32.43 -17.73
C ASN A 401 9.17 31.35 -17.47
N ALA A 402 8.91 30.30 -16.69
CA ALA A 402 9.89 29.22 -16.50
C ALA A 402 9.92 28.28 -17.71
N SER A 403 11.12 28.04 -18.26
CA SER A 403 11.34 27.01 -19.28
C SER A 403 11.29 25.61 -18.64
N GLY A 404 10.99 24.55 -19.42
CA GLY A 404 10.87 23.18 -18.90
C GLY A 404 11.97 22.73 -17.91
N PRO A 405 13.27 23.00 -18.18
CA PRO A 405 14.36 22.67 -17.25
C PRO A 405 14.29 23.39 -15.90
N ASP A 406 13.89 24.66 -15.88
CA ASP A 406 13.79 25.46 -14.64
C ASP A 406 12.62 24.96 -13.78
N MET A 407 11.50 24.59 -14.42
CA MET A 407 10.33 24.02 -13.76
C MET A 407 10.62 22.68 -13.09
N ARG A 408 11.39 21.80 -13.77
CA ARG A 408 11.80 20.51 -13.21
C ARG A 408 12.71 20.66 -11.98
N ILE A 409 13.64 21.62 -12.02
CA ILE A 409 14.52 21.92 -10.87
C ILE A 409 13.69 22.47 -9.70
N ALA A 410 12.75 23.39 -9.96
CA ALA A 410 11.87 23.93 -8.92
C ALA A 410 11.01 22.83 -8.27
N ARG A 411 10.42 21.92 -9.07
CA ARG A 411 9.66 20.78 -8.55
C ARG A 411 10.52 19.84 -7.71
N TYR A 412 11.75 19.58 -8.14
CA TYR A 412 12.71 18.80 -7.34
C TYR A 412 13.01 19.47 -5.99
N GLU A 413 13.23 20.79 -5.99
CA GLU A 413 13.50 21.54 -4.75
C GLU A 413 12.31 21.52 -3.79
N GLU A 414 11.08 21.61 -4.30
CA GLU A 414 9.86 21.47 -3.51
C GLU A 414 9.76 20.08 -2.85
N LEU A 415 10.00 19.01 -3.62
CA LEU A 415 9.98 17.64 -3.10
C LEU A 415 11.08 17.42 -2.05
N VAL A 416 12.26 17.99 -2.24
CA VAL A 416 13.34 17.94 -1.23
C VAL A 416 13.00 18.78 0.01
N ALA A 417 12.30 19.91 -0.15
CA ALA A 417 11.90 20.77 0.97
C ALA A 417 10.93 20.06 1.93
N PHE A 418 10.14 19.08 1.45
CA PHE A 418 9.31 18.24 2.29
C PHE A 418 10.09 17.60 3.45
N GLU A 419 11.32 17.15 3.22
CA GLU A 419 12.15 16.55 4.27
C GLU A 419 12.54 17.57 5.36
N THR A 420 12.79 18.81 4.97
CA THR A 420 13.07 19.88 5.94
C THR A 420 11.84 20.12 6.81
N LEU A 421 10.66 20.25 6.19
CA LEU A 421 9.40 20.40 6.91
C LEU A 421 9.08 19.18 7.80
N TRP A 422 9.35 17.96 7.34
CA TRP A 422 9.18 16.75 8.13
C TRP A 422 10.06 16.73 9.38
N ASN A 423 11.31 17.16 9.27
CA ASN A 423 12.21 17.22 10.42
C ASN A 423 11.79 18.29 11.45
N GLU A 424 11.16 19.38 11.00
CA GLU A 424 10.74 20.50 11.86
C GLU A 424 9.34 20.28 12.48
N LEU A 425 8.40 19.77 11.69
CA LEU A 425 6.97 19.74 12.02
C LEU A 425 6.41 18.32 12.20
N GLY A 426 7.17 17.29 11.82
CA GLY A 426 6.75 15.90 11.96
C GLY A 426 6.45 15.54 13.42
N PRO A 427 5.41 14.73 13.67
CA PRO A 427 4.97 14.42 15.03
C PRO A 427 6.04 13.60 15.79
N PRO A 428 6.26 13.87 17.10
CA PRO A 428 7.24 13.13 17.89
C PRO A 428 6.98 11.62 17.98
N SER A 429 5.74 11.18 17.77
CA SER A 429 5.32 9.76 17.73
C SER A 429 6.05 8.95 16.67
N PHE A 430 6.49 9.58 15.57
CA PHE A 430 7.27 8.93 14.51
C PHE A 430 8.77 8.81 14.83
N LYS A 431 9.21 9.22 16.02
CA LYS A 431 10.58 8.96 16.47
C LYS A 431 10.66 7.55 17.07
N PRO A 432 11.70 6.76 16.75
CA PRO A 432 11.85 5.45 17.36
C PRO A 432 12.04 5.59 18.88
N ILE A 433 11.42 4.70 19.65
CA ILE A 433 11.60 4.63 21.11
C ILE A 433 12.97 4.08 21.49
N TYR A 434 13.60 3.36 20.56
CA TYR A 434 14.95 2.83 20.69
C TYR A 434 15.65 2.88 19.34
N SER A 435 16.87 3.42 19.33
CA SER A 435 17.70 3.54 18.15
C SER A 435 19.12 3.14 18.49
N ARG A 436 19.69 2.22 17.71
CA ARG A 436 21.09 1.80 17.84
C ARG A 436 21.72 1.56 16.47
N GLU A 437 22.92 2.10 16.29
CA GLU A 437 23.72 1.83 15.10
C GLU A 437 24.26 0.39 15.09
N PRO A 438 24.46 -0.22 13.91
CA PRO A 438 24.97 -1.57 13.79
C PRO A 438 26.41 -1.67 14.31
N ASP A 439 26.70 -2.70 15.10
CA ASP A 439 28.05 -3.04 15.52
C ASP A 439 28.68 -4.07 14.57
N ARG A 440 29.49 -3.57 13.62
CA ARG A 440 30.20 -4.43 12.66
C ARG A 440 31.12 -5.45 13.32
N SER A 441 31.64 -5.18 14.52
CA SER A 441 32.50 -6.13 15.24
C SER A 441 31.73 -7.35 15.74
N ARG A 442 30.41 -7.21 15.92
CA ARG A 442 29.49 -8.28 16.33
C ARG A 442 28.81 -8.97 15.15
N GLY A 443 29.19 -8.64 13.91
CA GLY A 443 28.52 -9.16 12.73
C GLY A 443 27.13 -8.56 12.53
N GLU A 444 26.92 -7.31 12.90
CA GLU A 444 25.66 -6.60 12.65
C GLU A 444 25.81 -5.66 11.44
N VAL A 445 24.82 -5.69 10.55
CA VAL A 445 24.78 -4.86 9.32
C VAL A 445 23.74 -3.75 9.41
N PHE A 446 22.59 -4.04 10.03
CA PHE A 446 21.43 -3.14 10.05
C PHE A 446 21.30 -2.41 11.39
N PRO A 447 20.85 -1.15 11.40
CA PRO A 447 20.51 -0.47 12.65
C PRO A 447 19.28 -1.10 13.30
N GLU A 448 19.17 -0.97 14.62
CA GLU A 448 17.96 -1.28 15.37
C GLU A 448 17.12 -0.03 15.57
N LEU A 449 15.86 -0.08 15.15
CA LEU A 449 14.92 1.05 15.17
C LEU A 449 13.53 0.57 15.58
N TRP A 450 13.16 0.76 16.85
CA TRP A 450 11.90 0.24 17.39
C TRP A 450 10.83 1.33 17.36
N TYR A 451 9.71 1.07 16.70
CA TYR A 451 8.55 1.96 16.65
C TYR A 451 7.39 1.33 17.41
N LEU A 452 6.47 2.17 17.89
CA LEU A 452 5.32 1.73 18.69
C LEU A 452 4.10 1.35 17.85
N ASN A 453 4.04 1.81 16.59
CA ASN A 453 2.88 1.60 15.74
C ASN A 453 3.30 1.22 14.30
N ASN A 454 2.54 0.32 13.69
CA ASN A 454 2.73 -0.14 12.33
C ASN A 454 2.59 0.99 11.30
N CYS A 455 1.74 2.00 11.57
CA CYS A 455 1.57 3.13 10.66
C CYS A 455 2.84 3.98 10.58
N HIS A 456 3.58 4.12 11.69
CA HIS A 456 4.88 4.80 11.71
C HIS A 456 5.89 4.06 10.85
N VAL A 457 5.98 2.73 11.03
CA VAL A 457 6.86 1.85 10.23
C VAL A 457 6.55 2.02 8.73
N ALA A 458 5.28 1.90 8.35
CA ALA A 458 4.84 2.00 6.98
C ALA A 458 5.19 3.38 6.37
N GLY A 459 4.74 4.47 7.00
CA GLY A 459 4.96 5.82 6.51
C GLY A 459 6.45 6.16 6.36
N LEU A 460 7.26 5.83 7.37
CA LEU A 460 8.71 6.12 7.34
C LEU A 460 9.42 5.32 6.26
N GLN A 461 9.04 4.06 6.00
CA GLN A 461 9.67 3.30 4.92
C GLN A 461 9.32 3.85 3.53
N PHE A 462 8.10 4.35 3.31
CA PHE A 462 7.78 5.05 2.07
C PHE A 462 8.55 6.37 1.93
N LEU A 463 8.78 7.09 3.02
CA LEU A 463 9.68 8.25 3.02
C LEU A 463 11.13 7.86 2.65
N GLU A 464 11.64 6.73 3.13
CA GLU A 464 12.96 6.23 2.74
C GLU A 464 13.02 5.84 1.25
N LEU A 465 11.96 5.23 0.68
CA LEU A 465 11.89 4.97 -0.76
C LEU A 465 11.93 6.28 -1.58
N ALA A 466 11.19 7.30 -1.14
CA ALA A 466 11.21 8.63 -1.75
C ALA A 466 12.63 9.23 -1.74
N ARG A 467 13.37 9.08 -0.63
CA ARG A 467 14.78 9.52 -0.52
C ARG A 467 15.71 8.79 -1.49
N ILE A 468 15.51 7.50 -1.74
CA ILE A 468 16.30 6.77 -2.75
C ILE A 468 16.11 7.45 -4.12
N LEU A 469 14.85 7.67 -4.52
CA LEU A 469 14.52 8.28 -5.80
C LEU A 469 15.06 9.72 -5.92
N LEU A 470 14.82 10.58 -4.93
CA LEU A 470 15.33 11.96 -4.93
C LEU A 470 16.86 11.99 -4.97
N THR A 471 17.54 11.04 -4.34
CA THR A 471 19.01 10.94 -4.40
C THR A 471 19.50 10.58 -5.80
N VAL A 472 18.84 9.62 -6.47
CA VAL A 472 19.25 9.12 -7.79
C VAL A 472 18.84 10.09 -8.92
N TYR A 473 17.67 10.72 -8.81
CA TYR A 473 17.10 11.61 -9.83
C TYR A 473 17.42 13.10 -9.62
N ASN A 474 18.43 13.40 -8.81
CA ASN A 474 18.84 14.77 -8.54
C ASN A 474 19.34 15.47 -9.84
N PRO A 475 18.63 16.49 -10.34
CA PRO A 475 18.96 17.15 -11.61
C PRO A 475 20.24 17.99 -11.53
N LYS A 476 20.77 18.23 -10.31
CA LYS A 476 21.99 19.01 -10.05
C LYS A 476 23.27 18.18 -10.11
N LEU A 477 23.17 16.85 -10.33
CA LEU A 477 24.34 15.98 -10.41
C LEU A 477 25.21 16.31 -11.63
N PRO A 478 26.55 16.43 -11.47
CA PRO A 478 27.46 16.65 -12.59
C PRO A 478 27.38 15.51 -13.61
N ARG A 479 27.30 15.85 -14.91
CA ARG A 479 27.13 14.87 -16.00
C ARG A 479 28.43 14.32 -16.58
N LEU A 480 29.57 14.96 -16.34
CA LEU A 480 30.87 14.56 -16.88
C LEU A 480 32.01 14.95 -15.93
N GLY A 481 33.12 14.22 -16.00
CA GLY A 481 34.41 14.59 -15.39
C GLY A 481 34.65 14.01 -13.99
N PRO A 482 35.78 14.34 -13.34
CA PRO A 482 36.11 13.82 -12.01
C PRO A 482 35.03 14.09 -10.95
N SER A 483 34.38 15.25 -11.02
CA SER A 483 33.28 15.63 -10.14
C SER A 483 32.06 14.71 -10.27
N GLN A 484 31.77 14.18 -11.47
CA GLN A 484 30.71 13.19 -11.68
C GLN A 484 31.01 11.90 -10.93
N ARG A 485 32.25 11.39 -11.01
CA ARG A 485 32.64 10.15 -10.34
C ARG A 485 32.52 10.27 -8.83
N THR A 486 32.97 11.39 -8.26
CA THR A 486 32.83 11.67 -6.82
C THR A 486 31.36 11.80 -6.42
N ALA A 487 30.54 12.51 -7.22
CA ALA A 487 29.11 12.64 -6.97
C ALA A 487 28.39 11.29 -7.02
N MET A 488 28.69 10.43 -8.00
CA MET A 488 28.07 9.10 -8.10
C MET A 488 28.44 8.20 -6.92
N ARG A 489 29.70 8.24 -6.45
CA ARG A 489 30.09 7.53 -5.20
C ARG A 489 29.32 8.03 -3.99
N SER A 490 29.07 9.34 -3.89
CA SER A 490 28.25 9.91 -2.82
C SER A 490 26.79 9.47 -2.92
N VAL A 491 26.25 9.39 -4.14
CA VAL A 491 24.91 8.83 -4.40
C VAL A 491 24.86 7.37 -3.95
N ASP A 492 25.82 6.54 -4.38
CA ASP A 492 25.89 5.12 -3.99
C ASP A 492 25.94 4.95 -2.47
N GLN A 493 26.77 5.73 -1.78
CA GLN A 493 26.89 5.69 -0.32
C GLN A 493 25.57 6.06 0.37
N LYS A 494 24.89 7.11 -0.10
CA LYS A 494 23.59 7.53 0.44
C LYS A 494 22.52 6.47 0.22
N VAL A 495 22.40 5.95 -1.02
CA VAL A 495 21.43 4.90 -1.35
C VAL A 495 21.67 3.66 -0.49
N ARG A 496 22.93 3.21 -0.34
CA ARG A 496 23.27 2.09 0.55
C ARG A 496 22.83 2.34 1.99
N SER A 497 23.12 3.53 2.53
CA SER A 497 22.68 3.90 3.89
C SER A 497 21.16 3.83 4.06
N ILE A 498 20.41 4.28 3.05
CA ILE A 498 18.94 4.24 3.08
C ILE A 498 18.43 2.79 3.00
N VAL A 499 19.00 1.95 2.14
CA VAL A 499 18.65 0.52 2.04
C VAL A 499 18.92 -0.21 3.36
N LEU A 500 20.07 0.04 4.00
CA LEU A 500 20.39 -0.54 5.31
C LEU A 500 19.40 -0.09 6.38
N ARG A 501 19.00 1.18 6.36
CA ARG A 501 17.98 1.73 7.27
C ARG A 501 16.61 1.09 7.05
N LEU A 502 16.16 0.94 5.81
CA LEU A 502 14.92 0.25 5.45
C LEU A 502 14.88 -1.18 6.01
N CYS A 503 15.98 -1.92 5.84
CA CYS A 503 16.13 -3.27 6.39
C CYS A 503 16.12 -3.27 7.92
N GLY A 504 16.80 -2.30 8.56
CA GLY A 504 16.79 -2.13 10.01
C GLY A 504 15.39 -1.85 10.57
N ILE A 505 14.63 -0.97 9.93
CA ILE A 505 13.23 -0.70 10.27
C ILE A 505 12.40 -1.99 10.16
N ALA A 506 12.52 -2.72 9.04
CA ALA A 506 11.75 -3.95 8.83
C ALA A 506 12.07 -5.04 9.86
N LEU A 507 13.35 -5.32 10.09
CA LEU A 507 13.80 -6.38 11.00
C LEU A 507 13.60 -6.06 12.47
N SER A 508 13.55 -4.78 12.83
CA SER A 508 13.25 -4.33 14.20
C SER A 508 11.76 -4.41 14.54
N ASN A 509 10.89 -4.42 13.52
CA ASN A 509 9.43 -4.35 13.68
C ASN A 509 8.74 -5.53 12.96
N GLN A 510 9.20 -6.75 13.21
CA GLN A 510 8.77 -7.98 12.49
C GLN A 510 7.28 -8.31 12.66
N HIS A 511 6.61 -7.69 13.63
CA HIS A 511 5.15 -7.77 13.79
C HIS A 511 4.39 -7.03 12.67
N SER A 512 5.08 -6.27 11.81
CA SER A 512 4.58 -5.65 10.58
C SER A 512 5.22 -6.29 9.34
N PRO A 513 4.70 -7.43 8.85
CA PRO A 513 5.24 -8.10 7.67
C PRO A 513 5.35 -7.23 6.41
N PRO A 514 4.42 -6.28 6.12
CA PRO A 514 4.58 -5.37 4.98
C PRO A 514 5.89 -4.59 4.99
N GLY A 515 6.49 -4.36 6.16
CA GLY A 515 7.76 -3.68 6.24
C GLY A 515 8.92 -4.44 5.60
N LEU A 516 8.87 -5.78 5.62
CA LEU A 516 9.84 -6.63 4.90
C LEU A 516 9.64 -6.54 3.38
N VAL A 517 8.40 -6.42 2.90
CA VAL A 517 8.11 -6.23 1.47
C VAL A 517 8.73 -4.92 0.98
N THR A 518 8.50 -3.81 1.69
CA THR A 518 9.07 -2.50 1.32
C THR A 518 10.60 -2.54 1.31
N ALA A 519 11.23 -3.20 2.28
CA ALA A 519 12.67 -3.40 2.29
C ALA A 519 13.14 -4.26 1.10
N SER A 520 12.43 -5.34 0.76
CA SER A 520 12.78 -6.22 -0.37
C SER A 520 12.78 -5.50 -1.72
N VAL A 521 11.87 -4.53 -1.91
CA VAL A 521 11.82 -3.68 -3.10
C VAL A 521 13.09 -2.85 -3.22
N ALA A 522 13.52 -2.20 -2.13
CA ALA A 522 14.75 -1.42 -2.12
C ALA A 522 15.99 -2.30 -2.32
N ILE A 523 16.03 -3.50 -1.71
CA ILE A 523 17.10 -4.49 -1.91
C ILE A 523 17.15 -4.90 -3.39
N GLY A 524 16.02 -5.24 -4.00
CA GLY A 524 16.01 -5.67 -5.40
C GLY A 524 16.45 -4.58 -6.38
N MET A 525 16.10 -3.32 -6.11
CA MET A 525 16.39 -2.20 -7.01
C MET A 525 17.77 -1.57 -6.80
N CYS A 526 18.37 -1.73 -5.62
CA CYS A 526 19.62 -1.04 -5.25
C CYS A 526 20.68 -1.95 -4.63
N GLY A 527 20.39 -3.26 -4.51
CA GLY A 527 21.27 -4.24 -3.88
C GLY A 527 22.57 -4.49 -4.65
N ASP A 528 22.57 -4.27 -5.96
CA ASP A 528 23.75 -4.35 -6.83
C ASP A 528 24.87 -3.37 -6.42
N ARG A 529 24.52 -2.28 -5.71
CA ARG A 529 25.48 -1.29 -5.19
C ARG A 529 26.30 -1.79 -4.00
N PHE A 530 25.97 -2.95 -3.43
CA PHE A 530 26.67 -3.53 -2.29
C PHE A 530 27.82 -4.43 -2.73
N THR A 531 29.02 -4.14 -2.23
CA THR A 531 30.28 -4.77 -2.64
C THR A 531 30.85 -5.73 -1.60
N GLU A 532 30.50 -5.53 -0.33
CA GLU A 532 31.04 -6.33 0.77
C GLU A 532 30.22 -7.60 0.94
N ARG A 533 30.87 -8.77 0.88
CA ARG A 533 30.21 -10.08 0.99
C ARG A 533 29.30 -10.19 2.21
N PHE A 534 29.77 -9.69 3.33
CA PHE A 534 29.04 -9.70 4.60
C PHE A 534 27.74 -8.86 4.56
N GLU A 535 27.74 -7.71 3.88
CA GLU A 535 26.52 -6.91 3.69
C GLU A 535 25.57 -7.59 2.69
N GLN A 536 26.10 -8.15 1.61
CA GLN A 536 25.33 -8.90 0.60
C GLN A 536 24.60 -10.11 1.23
N GLU A 537 25.28 -10.87 2.09
CA GLU A 537 24.69 -11.99 2.84
C GLU A 537 23.58 -11.54 3.78
N ALA A 538 23.75 -10.40 4.46
CA ALA A 538 22.71 -9.85 5.32
C ALA A 538 21.46 -9.40 4.53
N LEU A 539 21.64 -8.76 3.37
CA LEU A 539 20.52 -8.39 2.48
C LEU A 539 19.81 -9.64 1.94
N LEU A 540 20.57 -10.66 1.55
CA LEU A 540 20.01 -11.94 1.13
C LEU A 540 19.21 -12.60 2.26
N GLY A 541 19.68 -12.49 3.51
CA GLY A 541 18.96 -12.95 4.70
C GLY A 541 17.59 -12.31 4.87
N VAL A 542 17.44 -11.01 4.57
CA VAL A 542 16.13 -10.32 4.58
C VAL A 542 15.18 -10.92 3.53
N LEU A 543 15.68 -11.14 2.31
CA LEU A 543 14.89 -11.72 1.22
C LEU A 543 14.46 -13.16 1.52
N ILE A 544 15.36 -13.97 2.09
CA ILE A 544 15.09 -15.35 2.49
C ILE A 544 14.04 -15.37 3.61
N LYS A 545 14.20 -14.54 4.64
CA LYS A 545 13.22 -14.44 5.74
C LYS A 545 11.82 -14.12 5.22
N LEU A 546 11.72 -13.13 4.32
CA LEU A 546 10.45 -12.76 3.69
C LEU A 546 9.84 -13.92 2.87
N ALA A 547 10.66 -14.71 2.17
CA ALA A 547 10.17 -15.88 1.44
C ALA A 547 9.73 -17.04 2.34
N ASP A 548 10.56 -17.41 3.33
CA ASP A 548 10.32 -18.59 4.15
C ASP A 548 9.24 -18.37 5.22
N GLU A 549 9.21 -17.19 5.85
CA GLU A 549 8.28 -16.91 6.96
C GLU A 549 6.94 -16.32 6.49
N HIS A 550 6.91 -15.72 5.31
CA HIS A 550 5.76 -14.97 4.78
C HIS A 550 5.37 -15.33 3.34
N ALA A 551 5.93 -16.42 2.78
CA ALA A 551 5.58 -16.95 1.46
C ALA A 551 5.66 -15.94 0.30
N TYR A 552 6.35 -14.81 0.48
CA TYR A 552 6.42 -13.75 -0.51
C TYR A 552 7.58 -14.02 -1.49
N PRO A 553 7.36 -13.98 -2.81
CA PRO A 553 8.28 -14.55 -3.78
C PRO A 553 9.50 -13.65 -4.03
N THR A 554 10.60 -13.87 -3.31
CA THR A 554 11.85 -13.11 -3.50
C THR A 554 12.91 -13.84 -4.33
N TRP A 555 12.69 -15.12 -4.70
CA TRP A 555 13.69 -15.97 -5.36
C TRP A 555 14.35 -15.32 -6.58
N THR A 556 13.57 -14.76 -7.51
CA THR A 556 14.11 -14.10 -8.71
C THR A 556 15.04 -12.94 -8.36
N VAL A 557 14.71 -12.18 -7.31
CA VAL A 557 15.55 -11.08 -6.81
C VAL A 557 16.84 -11.63 -6.19
N GLN A 558 16.73 -12.71 -5.41
CA GLN A 558 17.90 -13.37 -4.80
C GLN A 558 18.91 -13.82 -5.87
N GLU A 559 18.44 -14.54 -6.90
CA GLU A 559 19.32 -15.02 -7.98
C GLU A 559 19.90 -13.85 -8.79
N SER A 560 19.09 -12.86 -9.14
CA SER A 560 19.57 -11.67 -9.87
C SER A 560 20.68 -10.93 -9.10
N LEU A 561 20.55 -10.82 -7.77
CA LEU A 561 21.57 -10.18 -6.94
C LEU A 561 22.84 -11.04 -6.81
N LYS A 562 22.72 -12.35 -6.66
CA LYS A 562 23.90 -13.25 -6.65
C LYS A 562 24.71 -13.11 -7.94
N VAL A 563 24.03 -13.00 -9.08
CA VAL A 563 24.66 -12.70 -10.38
C VAL A 563 25.36 -11.34 -10.34
N ALA A 564 24.64 -10.28 -9.93
CA ALA A 564 25.17 -8.91 -9.87
C ALA A 564 26.39 -8.79 -8.94
N TRP A 565 26.42 -9.57 -7.85
CA TRP A 565 27.54 -9.62 -6.90
C TRP A 565 28.69 -10.54 -7.34
N GLY A 566 28.54 -11.24 -8.47
CA GLY A 566 29.58 -12.14 -9.00
C GLY A 566 29.76 -13.43 -8.20
N TRP A 567 28.69 -13.93 -7.56
CA TRP A 567 28.77 -15.15 -6.74
C TRP A 567 28.82 -16.45 -7.57
N GLU A 568 28.59 -16.39 -8.89
CA GLU A 568 28.52 -17.54 -9.81
C GLU A 568 29.86 -18.27 -10.07
N GLY A 569 30.88 -18.07 -9.21
CA GLY A 569 32.19 -18.73 -9.32
C GLY A 569 32.71 -19.44 -8.06
N CYS A 570 31.92 -19.54 -6.98
CA CYS A 570 32.36 -20.13 -5.70
C CYS A 570 31.88 -21.57 -5.44
N GLY A 571 31.46 -22.29 -6.49
CA GLY A 571 30.86 -23.63 -6.37
C GLY A 571 31.42 -24.64 -7.38
N SER A 572 32.75 -24.73 -7.52
CA SER A 572 33.44 -25.88 -8.11
C SER A 572 34.96 -25.72 -8.08
N GLU A 573 35.56 -25.98 -6.92
CA GLU A 573 36.90 -26.59 -6.82
C GLU A 573 36.92 -27.64 -5.71
#